data_AF-A0A0E3LK47-F1
#
_entry.id   AF-A0A0E3LK47-F1
#
_cell.length_a   1.000
_cell.length_b   1.000
_cell.length_c   1.000
_cell.angle_alpha   90.00
_cell.angle_beta   90.00
_cell.angle_gamma   90.00
#
_symmetry.space_group_name_H-M   'P 1'
#
loop_
_entity.id
_entity.type
_entity.pdbx_description
1 polymer ?
#
loop_
_entity_poly.entity_id
_entity_poly.type
_entity_poly.pdbx_seq_one_letter_code
_entity_poly.pdbx_strand_id
1 'polypeptide(L)'
;MSGKKSLIIVAGICLLLVGIIILNPFMQQNSPTNKEENNSENKNNSEEENNSESASPNSFFINNWGNANHEVTVELLNSKNNSVFSESYTSVPGETIEDQFPVTPVTGGQVVVTLDNNITRTQPVSEDLTDLVLYIDIDMIASSPLDLTTVLP
;
A
#
# COMPACT_ATOMS: atom_id res chain seq x y z
N MET A 1 24.78 17.89 -54.05
CA MET A 1 23.59 17.33 -53.38
C MET A 1 22.79 18.46 -52.74
N SER A 2 21.47 18.48 -52.98
CA SER A 2 20.58 19.63 -52.78
C SER A 2 20.25 19.93 -51.31
N GLY A 3 20.72 21.09 -50.82
CA GLY A 3 20.54 21.61 -49.46
C GLY A 3 19.15 22.18 -49.16
N LYS A 4 18.08 21.46 -49.51
CA LYS A 4 16.68 21.87 -49.23
C LYS A 4 15.99 21.02 -48.16
N LYS A 5 16.63 19.95 -47.67
CA LYS A 5 16.01 19.00 -46.71
C LYS A 5 16.41 19.24 -45.24
N SER A 6 17.54 19.90 -44.97
CA SER A 6 17.98 20.18 -43.59
C SER A 6 17.31 21.41 -42.96
N LEU A 7 16.81 22.37 -43.75
CA LEU A 7 16.27 23.61 -43.19
C LEU A 7 14.94 23.39 -42.44
N ILE A 8 14.17 22.37 -42.82
CA ILE A 8 12.85 22.06 -42.23
C ILE A 8 13.00 21.42 -40.84
N ILE A 9 14.09 20.68 -40.60
CA ILE A 9 14.31 19.97 -39.32
C ILE A 9 14.73 20.95 -38.21
N VAL A 10 15.56 21.96 -38.54
CA VAL A 10 16.06 22.93 -37.55
C VAL A 10 14.97 23.91 -37.10
N ALA A 11 14.07 24.33 -38.01
CA ALA A 11 12.97 25.23 -37.68
C ALA A 11 11.92 24.60 -36.74
N GLY A 12 11.71 23.28 -36.81
CA GLY A 12 10.80 22.56 -35.92
C GLY A 12 11.32 22.43 -34.48
N ILE A 13 12.64 22.30 -34.31
CA ILE A 13 13.28 22.17 -32.99
C ILE A 13 13.30 23.52 -32.25
N CYS A 14 13.49 24.64 -32.97
CA CYS A 14 13.47 25.97 -32.34
C CYS A 14 12.09 26.38 -31.80
N LEU A 15 10.99 25.95 -32.43
CA LEU A 15 9.62 26.25 -31.93
C LEU A 15 9.27 25.44 -30.67
N LEU A 16 9.77 24.20 -30.54
CA LEU A 16 9.55 23.36 -29.36
C LEU A 16 10.25 23.92 -28.10
N LEU A 17 11.40 24.56 -28.24
CA LEU A 17 12.16 25.11 -27.10
C LEU A 17 11.55 26.42 -26.54
N VAL A 18 10.88 27.23 -27.37
CA VAL A 18 10.22 28.47 -26.89
C VAL A 18 8.93 28.16 -26.12
N GLY A 19 8.26 27.04 -26.43
CA GLY A 19 7.06 26.60 -25.70
C GLY A 19 7.32 26.18 -24.25
N ILE A 20 8.53 25.73 -23.93
CA ILE A 20 8.90 25.27 -22.58
C ILE A 20 9.17 26.45 -21.63
N ILE A 21 9.49 27.64 -22.16
CA ILE A 21 9.85 28.82 -21.34
C ILE A 21 8.61 29.55 -20.78
N ILE A 22 7.40 29.35 -21.34
CA ILE A 22 6.21 30.14 -20.98
C ILE A 22 5.43 29.55 -19.78
N LEU A 23 5.68 28.32 -19.33
CA LEU A 23 4.91 27.71 -18.24
C LEU A 23 5.69 27.33 -16.98
N ASN A 24 6.88 27.89 -16.76
CA ASN A 24 7.60 27.74 -15.50
C ASN A 24 7.64 29.08 -14.75
N PRO A 25 6.68 29.39 -13.86
CA PRO A 25 6.80 30.52 -12.96
C PRO A 25 7.72 30.12 -11.81
N PHE A 26 9.04 30.08 -12.06
CA PHE A 26 9.99 30.03 -10.97
C PHE A 26 10.38 31.46 -10.56
N MET A 27 10.12 31.72 -9.27
CA MET A 27 10.68 32.77 -8.43
C MET A 27 9.97 34.14 -8.41
N GLN A 28 9.19 34.36 -7.35
CA GLN A 28 9.39 35.54 -6.49
C GLN A 28 8.93 35.30 -5.04
N GLN A 29 9.89 35.44 -4.13
CA GLN A 29 9.81 36.10 -2.80
C GLN A 29 9.48 35.30 -1.52
N ASN A 30 10.57 35.11 -0.78
CA ASN A 30 10.80 35.10 0.67
C ASN A 30 9.65 35.44 1.66
N SER A 31 9.67 34.65 2.73
CA SER A 31 9.46 34.95 4.17
C SER A 31 8.11 34.68 4.82
N PRO A 32 8.12 34.29 6.12
CA PRO A 32 7.15 33.37 6.72
C PRO A 32 6.08 34.07 7.56
N THR A 33 4.89 33.49 7.73
CA THR A 33 4.01 33.73 8.89
C THR A 33 2.98 32.60 9.06
N ASN A 34 2.81 32.16 10.31
CA ASN A 34 1.77 31.26 10.83
C ASN A 34 0.34 31.61 10.40
N LYS A 35 -0.48 30.59 10.10
CA LYS A 35 -1.72 30.19 10.83
C LYS A 35 -2.64 29.27 10.00
N GLU A 36 -3.14 28.25 10.69
CA GLU A 36 -4.44 27.55 10.60
C GLU A 36 -4.97 26.98 9.27
N GLU A 37 -5.18 25.66 9.33
CA GLU A 37 -6.40 24.90 8.96
C GLU A 37 -6.78 24.61 7.48
N ASN A 38 -6.84 23.29 7.25
CA ASN A 38 -7.82 22.52 6.48
C ASN A 38 -7.72 22.40 4.94
N ASN A 39 -7.34 21.18 4.55
CA ASN A 39 -7.98 20.29 3.57
C ASN A 39 -7.81 20.58 2.06
N SER A 40 -7.05 19.70 1.39
CA SER A 40 -7.43 18.95 0.17
C SER A 40 -6.25 18.74 -0.79
N GLU A 41 -6.06 17.45 -1.10
CA GLU A 41 -5.50 16.85 -2.31
C GLU A 41 -4.02 17.04 -2.70
N ASN A 42 -3.37 15.87 -2.70
CA ASN A 42 -2.76 15.25 -3.88
C ASN A 42 -1.45 15.89 -4.39
N LYS A 43 -0.34 15.23 -4.03
CA LYS A 43 0.89 15.33 -4.79
C LYS A 43 1.63 13.99 -4.77
N ASN A 44 1.35 13.19 -5.80
CA ASN A 44 2.25 12.13 -6.24
C ASN A 44 3.55 12.79 -6.75
N ASN A 45 4.65 12.54 -6.05
CA ASN A 45 5.99 12.62 -6.61
C ASN A 45 6.69 11.31 -6.23
N SER A 46 6.84 10.41 -7.20
CA SER A 46 7.75 9.27 -7.09
C SER A 46 9.17 9.80 -7.03
N GLU A 47 9.75 9.74 -5.84
CA GLU A 47 11.18 9.56 -5.66
C GLU A 47 11.40 8.05 -5.56
N GLU A 48 12.02 7.46 -6.58
CA GLU A 48 12.60 6.11 -6.50
C GLU A 48 13.75 6.16 -5.50
N GLU A 49 13.40 6.12 -4.22
CA GLU A 49 14.30 5.63 -3.19
C GLU A 49 14.10 4.11 -3.13
N ASN A 50 15.17 3.35 -3.36
CA ASN A 50 15.21 1.96 -2.95
C ASN A 50 15.29 1.91 -1.42
N ASN A 51 14.25 2.40 -0.75
CA ASN A 51 14.00 2.06 0.63
C ASN A 51 13.39 0.67 0.57
N SER A 52 14.09 -0.31 1.14
CA SER A 52 13.41 -1.46 1.73
C SER A 52 12.47 -0.85 2.76
N GLU A 53 11.25 -0.49 2.32
CA GLU A 53 10.18 -0.02 3.18
C GLU A 53 9.91 -1.18 4.12
N SER A 54 10.56 -1.10 5.29
CA SER A 54 10.35 -2.04 6.37
C SER A 54 8.86 -1.94 6.66
N ALA A 55 8.10 -2.99 6.32
CA ALA A 55 6.68 -3.05 6.63
C ALA A 55 6.46 -2.58 8.07
N SER A 56 5.44 -1.75 8.26
CA SER A 56 5.12 -1.19 9.57
C SER A 56 5.03 -2.34 10.59
N PRO A 57 5.62 -2.20 11.79
CA PRO A 57 5.60 -3.29 12.77
C PRO A 57 4.16 -3.65 13.14
N ASN A 58 3.88 -4.94 13.33
CA ASN A 58 2.55 -5.43 13.72
C ASN A 58 1.45 -5.05 12.72
N SER A 59 1.77 -5.11 11.44
CA SER A 59 0.86 -4.82 10.32
C SER A 59 0.29 -6.08 9.70
N PHE A 60 -0.81 -5.90 8.97
CA PHE A 60 -1.31 -6.88 8.05
C PHE A 60 -1.77 -6.24 6.75
N PHE A 61 -1.70 -7.04 5.68
CA PHE A 61 -2.04 -6.66 4.33
C PHE A 61 -3.08 -7.63 3.80
N ILE A 62 -4.22 -7.12 3.33
CA ILE A 62 -5.26 -7.92 2.68
C ILE A 62 -5.16 -7.68 1.18
N ASN A 63 -4.81 -8.73 0.44
CA ASN A 63 -4.70 -8.70 -1.01
C ASN A 63 -5.80 -9.59 -1.63
N ASN A 64 -6.64 -9.00 -2.47
CA ASN A 64 -7.62 -9.77 -3.23
C ASN A 64 -7.18 -9.95 -4.68
N TRP A 65 -6.74 -11.17 -4.97
CA TRP A 65 -6.29 -11.62 -6.29
C TRP A 65 -7.43 -12.17 -7.15
N GLY A 66 -8.63 -12.28 -6.58
CA GLY A 66 -9.84 -12.78 -7.23
C GLY A 66 -10.50 -11.74 -8.13
N ASN A 67 -11.77 -11.99 -8.44
CA ASN A 67 -12.59 -11.12 -9.29
C ASN A 67 -13.91 -10.69 -8.63
N ALA A 68 -14.09 -11.01 -7.35
CA ALA A 68 -15.24 -10.67 -6.55
C ALA A 68 -14.80 -9.99 -5.26
N ASN A 69 -15.66 -9.15 -4.70
CA ASN A 69 -15.42 -8.57 -3.38
C ASN A 69 -15.64 -9.63 -2.31
N HIS A 70 -14.88 -9.53 -1.22
CA HIS A 70 -15.06 -10.38 -0.03
C HIS A 70 -15.16 -9.52 1.23
N GLU A 71 -16.03 -9.91 2.16
CA GLU A 71 -15.89 -9.48 3.55
C GLU A 71 -14.83 -10.34 4.23
N VAL A 72 -13.88 -9.70 4.91
CA VAL A 72 -12.74 -10.34 5.55
C VAL A 72 -12.70 -9.88 6.99
N THR A 73 -12.95 -10.79 7.92
CA THR A 73 -12.80 -10.50 9.35
C THR A 73 -11.42 -10.93 9.81
N VAL A 74 -10.66 -10.00 10.39
CA VAL A 74 -9.36 -10.25 10.99
C VAL A 74 -9.51 -10.13 12.50
N GLU A 75 -9.20 -11.20 13.21
CA GLU A 75 -9.30 -11.29 14.66
C GLU A 75 -7.95 -11.68 15.27
N LEU A 76 -7.50 -10.95 16.29
CA LEU A 76 -6.33 -11.30 17.09
C LEU A 76 -6.79 -11.87 18.43
N LEU A 77 -6.39 -13.10 18.71
CA LEU A 77 -6.60 -13.77 19.98
C LEU A 77 -5.32 -13.78 20.78
N ASN A 78 -5.42 -13.51 22.09
CA ASN A 78 -4.29 -13.71 23.00
C ASN A 78 -4.11 -15.19 23.37
N SER A 79 -3.08 -15.51 24.16
CA SER A 79 -2.76 -16.88 24.59
C SER A 79 -3.81 -17.58 25.45
N LYS A 80 -4.88 -16.86 25.85
CA LYS A 80 -6.04 -17.40 26.55
C LYS A 80 -7.27 -17.53 25.65
N ASN A 81 -7.11 -17.36 24.33
CA ASN A 81 -8.18 -17.32 23.33
C ASN A 81 -9.21 -16.20 23.55
N ASN A 82 -8.84 -15.12 24.23
CA ASN A 82 -9.70 -13.94 24.29
C ASN A 82 -9.37 -13.04 23.10
N SER A 83 -10.42 -12.56 22.43
CA SER A 83 -10.32 -11.56 21.37
C SER A 83 -9.81 -10.24 21.94
N VAL A 84 -8.73 -9.73 21.37
CA VAL A 84 -8.15 -8.42 21.72
C VAL A 84 -8.24 -7.41 20.58
N PHE A 85 -8.57 -7.88 19.38
CA PHE A 85 -8.88 -7.08 18.21
C PHE A 85 -9.75 -7.93 17.28
N SER A 86 -10.78 -7.33 16.68
CA SER A 86 -11.63 -7.95 15.68
C SER A 86 -12.25 -6.85 14.83
N GLU A 87 -11.96 -6.87 13.53
CA GLU A 87 -12.46 -5.89 12.58
C GLU A 87 -12.74 -6.56 11.23
N SER A 88 -13.71 -6.03 10.48
CA SER A 88 -14.11 -6.56 9.19
C SER A 88 -13.84 -5.56 8.07
N TYR A 89 -13.31 -6.06 6.96
CA TYR A 89 -12.88 -5.27 5.81
C TYR A 89 -13.63 -5.73 4.56
N THR A 90 -14.06 -4.78 3.72
CA THR A 90 -14.51 -5.11 2.37
C THR A 90 -13.31 -5.11 1.44
N SER A 91 -12.84 -6.29 1.05
CA SER A 91 -11.71 -6.45 0.15
C SER A 91 -12.17 -6.40 -1.31
N VAL A 92 -11.61 -5.47 -2.09
CA VAL A 92 -11.92 -5.24 -3.50
C VAL A 92 -10.83 -5.85 -4.40
N PRO A 93 -11.18 -6.53 -5.50
CA PRO A 93 -10.21 -7.10 -6.43
C PRO A 93 -9.15 -6.10 -6.91
N GLY A 94 -7.88 -6.49 -6.79
CA GLY A 94 -6.74 -5.68 -7.23
C GLY A 94 -6.37 -4.52 -6.29
N GLU A 95 -7.07 -4.36 -5.17
CA GLU A 95 -6.71 -3.41 -4.12
C GLU A 95 -6.04 -4.13 -2.94
N THR A 96 -5.12 -3.43 -2.29
CA THR A 96 -4.49 -3.87 -1.05
C THR A 96 -4.97 -2.98 0.08
N ILE A 97 -5.46 -3.60 1.15
CA ILE A 97 -5.73 -2.91 2.42
C ILE A 97 -4.54 -3.15 3.33
N GLU A 98 -3.93 -2.08 3.83
CA GLU A 98 -2.93 -2.12 4.88
C GLU A 98 -3.55 -1.60 6.17
N ASP A 99 -3.38 -2.33 7.27
CA ASP A 99 -3.75 -1.86 8.60
C ASP A 99 -2.80 -2.48 9.67
N GLN A 100 -2.95 -2.03 10.91
CA GLN A 100 -2.10 -2.42 12.03
C GLN A 100 -2.91 -2.95 13.20
N PHE A 101 -2.34 -3.93 13.91
CA PHE A 101 -2.92 -4.37 15.17
C PHE A 101 -2.80 -3.24 16.20
N PRO A 102 -3.88 -2.91 16.94
CA PRO A 102 -3.85 -1.85 17.95
C PRO A 102 -3.02 -2.22 19.19
N VAL A 103 -2.60 -3.49 19.28
CA VAL A 103 -1.76 -4.05 20.33
C VAL A 103 -0.72 -4.96 19.70
N THR A 104 0.46 -5.03 20.28
CA THR A 104 1.49 -5.99 19.85
C THR A 104 0.99 -7.42 20.04
N PRO A 105 0.92 -8.25 18.97
CA PRO A 105 0.65 -9.67 19.09
C PRO A 105 1.65 -10.34 20.03
N VAL A 106 1.16 -11.20 20.93
CA VAL A 106 1.99 -11.87 21.92
C VAL A 106 2.14 -13.34 21.61
N THR A 107 3.29 -13.92 21.94
CA THR A 107 3.57 -15.35 21.86
C THR A 107 2.41 -16.19 22.40
N GLY A 108 2.07 -17.24 21.65
CA GLY A 108 1.00 -18.18 22.00
C GLY A 108 -0.40 -17.64 21.72
N GLY A 109 -0.52 -16.39 21.27
CA GLY A 109 -1.70 -15.88 20.59
C GLY A 109 -1.79 -16.39 19.14
N GLN A 110 -2.87 -16.00 18.47
CA GLN A 110 -3.11 -16.37 17.08
C GLN A 110 -3.94 -15.31 16.36
N VAL A 111 -3.67 -15.11 15.08
CA VAL A 111 -4.54 -14.34 14.18
C VAL A 111 -5.48 -15.30 13.49
N VAL A 112 -6.77 -15.03 13.56
CA VAL A 112 -7.84 -15.76 12.88
C VAL A 112 -8.37 -14.86 11.78
N VAL A 113 -8.43 -15.37 10.56
CA VAL A 113 -8.97 -14.66 9.41
C VAL A 113 -10.12 -15.47 8.84
N THR A 114 -11.28 -14.84 8.68
CA THR A 114 -12.50 -15.47 8.18
C THR A 114 -13.06 -14.68 7.01
N LEU A 115 -13.31 -15.37 5.89
CA LEU A 115 -14.03 -14.81 4.74
C LEU A 115 -15.55 -14.92 4.92
N ASP A 116 -16.28 -14.12 4.15
CA ASP A 116 -17.75 -14.12 4.00
C ASP A 116 -18.38 -15.50 3.70
N ASN A 117 -17.66 -16.38 3.04
CA ASN A 117 -18.06 -17.76 2.77
C ASN A 117 -17.72 -18.74 3.92
N ASN A 118 -17.38 -18.22 5.10
CA ASN A 118 -16.99 -18.91 6.32
C ASN A 118 -15.67 -19.70 6.25
N ILE A 119 -14.88 -19.55 5.18
CA ILE A 119 -13.54 -20.13 5.13
C ILE A 119 -12.67 -19.39 6.14
N THR A 120 -12.04 -20.15 7.03
CA THR A 120 -11.24 -19.61 8.12
C THR A 120 -9.83 -20.18 8.07
N ARG A 121 -8.84 -19.31 8.25
CA ARG A 121 -7.44 -19.65 8.45
C ARG A 121 -6.94 -19.07 9.77
N THR A 122 -5.93 -19.71 10.33
CA THR A 122 -5.33 -19.30 11.59
C THR A 122 -3.82 -19.28 11.45
N GLN A 123 -3.22 -18.21 11.91
CA GLN A 123 -1.78 -18.02 11.96
C GLN A 123 -1.34 -17.89 13.43
N PRO A 124 -0.57 -18.85 13.98
CA PRO A 124 -0.01 -18.70 15.32
C PRO A 124 1.05 -17.59 15.37
N VAL A 125 1.11 -16.89 16.51
CA VAL A 125 2.17 -15.91 16.81
C VAL A 125 3.34 -16.66 17.47
N SER A 126 4.46 -16.74 16.75
CA SER A 126 5.68 -17.44 17.17
C SER A 126 6.50 -16.62 18.19
N GLU A 127 7.33 -17.31 18.98
CA GLU A 127 8.27 -16.71 19.95
C GLU A 127 9.35 -15.84 19.30
N ASP A 128 9.69 -16.14 18.05
CA ASP A 128 10.78 -15.47 17.33
C ASP A 128 10.34 -14.15 16.67
N LEU A 129 9.07 -13.76 16.79
CA LEU A 129 8.54 -12.55 16.18
C LEU A 129 8.66 -11.37 17.16
N THR A 130 9.56 -10.42 16.86
CA THR A 130 9.56 -9.12 17.55
C THR A 130 8.44 -8.21 17.05
N ASP A 131 8.12 -8.35 15.77
CA ASP A 131 7.00 -7.71 15.09
C ASP A 131 6.33 -8.74 14.17
N LEU A 132 5.01 -8.62 14.01
CA LEU A 132 4.24 -9.46 13.07
C LEU A 132 3.94 -8.68 11.79
N VAL A 133 4.34 -9.22 10.65
CA VAL A 133 3.85 -8.75 9.34
C VAL A 133 3.11 -9.91 8.69
N LEU A 134 1.80 -9.74 8.50
CA LEU A 134 0.91 -10.78 7.98
C LEU A 134 0.35 -10.39 6.61
N TYR A 135 0.57 -11.24 5.61
CA TYR A 135 -0.11 -11.17 4.32
C TYR A 135 -1.29 -12.12 4.32
N ILE A 136 -2.45 -11.58 3.94
CA ILE A 136 -3.72 -12.27 3.82
C ILE A 136 -4.07 -12.25 2.34
N ASP A 137 -3.83 -13.37 1.66
CA ASP A 137 -4.04 -13.50 0.23
C ASP A 137 -5.36 -14.23 -0.05
N ILE A 138 -6.26 -13.55 -0.76
CA ILE A 138 -7.60 -14.02 -1.10
C ILE A 138 -7.61 -14.40 -2.57
N ASP A 139 -8.12 -15.59 -2.87
CA ASP A 139 -8.29 -16.13 -4.23
C ASP A 139 -7.01 -16.15 -5.08
N MET A 140 -5.82 -16.08 -4.46
CA MET A 140 -4.55 -16.23 -5.17
C MET A 140 -4.44 -17.59 -5.86
N ILE A 141 -4.99 -18.63 -5.20
CA ILE A 141 -5.06 -20.00 -5.72
C ILE A 141 -6.50 -20.49 -5.61
N ALA A 142 -7.13 -20.84 -6.73
CA ALA A 142 -8.55 -21.23 -6.77
C ALA A 142 -8.91 -22.42 -5.85
N SER A 143 -7.98 -23.34 -5.56
CA SER A 143 -8.22 -24.47 -4.65
C SER A 143 -8.00 -24.14 -3.17
N SER A 144 -7.42 -22.98 -2.86
CA SER A 144 -7.20 -22.47 -1.50
C SER A 144 -7.48 -20.96 -1.49
N PRO A 145 -8.75 -20.56 -1.38
CA PRO A 145 -9.18 -19.17 -1.56
C PRO A 145 -8.73 -18.23 -0.44
N LEU A 146 -8.13 -18.75 0.64
CA LEU A 146 -7.51 -17.97 1.69
C LEU A 146 -6.18 -18.59 2.09
N ASP A 147 -5.12 -17.80 2.00
CA ASP A 147 -3.78 -18.15 2.46
C ASP A 147 -3.21 -17.05 3.36
N LEU A 148 -2.39 -17.46 4.34
CA LEU A 148 -1.80 -16.58 5.33
C LEU A 148 -0.29 -16.76 5.33
N THR A 149 0.46 -15.68 5.11
CA THR A 149 1.92 -15.70 5.09
C THR A 149 2.46 -14.70 6.09
N THR A 150 3.39 -15.15 6.95
CA THR A 150 4.13 -14.25 7.85
C THR A 150 5.51 -13.99 7.29
N VAL A 151 5.97 -12.75 7.39
CA VAL A 151 7.35 -12.39 7.08
C VAL A 151 8.08 -12.20 8.39
N LEU A 152 9.17 -12.95 8.56
CA LEU A 152 10.10 -12.76 9.66
C LEU A 152 10.97 -11.52 9.36
N PRO A 153 11.15 -10.62 10.34
CA PRO A 153 12.13 -9.54 10.21
C PRO A 153 13.57 -10.06 10.08
#